data_AF-A0A382ZDQ1-F1
#
_entry.id   AF-A0A382ZDQ1-F1
#
_cell.length_a   1.000
_cell.length_b   1.000
_cell.length_c   1.000
_cell.angle_alpha   90.00
_cell.angle_beta   90.00
_cell.angle_gamma   90.00
#
_symmetry.space_group_name_H-M   'P 1'
#
loop_
_entity.id
_entity.type
_entity.pdbx_description
1 polymer ?
#
loop_
_entity_poly.entity_id
_entity_poly.type
_entity_poly.pdbx_seq_one_letter_code
_entity_poly.pdbx_strand_id
1 'polypeptide(L)'
;MKKYLFIFIFCSLLYCDNDLIFIPDSGIRVDSSGISKVLIDPNGVYILYYTQGPSNGVAVSNDGLNFTIEDPQNYPSFRYNLMPDSSFMHYFIDIVNDTALLKSRSSIDGVTFTLDSGNRFVFPSNDAITSANVYSTFFNNILGEVYMIYLAGEIDNARSIKSESGN
;
A
#
# COMPACT_ATOMS: atom_id res chain seq x y z
N MET A 1 1.57 25.32 63.44
CA MET A 1 2.26 24.76 62.25
C MET A 1 1.41 25.03 61.01
N LYS A 2 1.84 25.94 60.13
CA LYS A 2 1.15 26.23 58.86
C LYS A 2 1.59 25.20 57.82
N LYS A 3 0.65 24.44 57.24
CA LYS A 3 0.92 23.55 56.10
C LYS A 3 0.79 24.37 54.82
N TYR A 4 1.89 24.49 54.07
CA TYR A 4 1.88 25.07 52.73
C TYR A 4 1.58 23.96 51.73
N LEU A 5 0.49 24.13 50.97
CA LEU A 5 0.13 23.27 49.86
C LEU A 5 0.94 23.74 48.64
N PHE A 6 1.96 22.97 48.26
CA PHE A 6 2.67 23.18 47.00
C PHE A 6 1.83 22.59 45.86
N ILE A 7 1.21 23.45 45.05
CA ILE A 7 0.57 23.04 43.81
C ILE A 7 1.67 23.01 42.75
N PHE A 8 2.05 21.81 42.30
CA PHE A 8 2.87 21.65 41.10
C PHE A 8 1.98 21.84 39.89
N ILE A 9 2.00 23.04 39.30
CA ILE A 9 1.49 23.27 37.96
C ILE A 9 2.54 22.69 37.01
N PHE A 10 2.26 21.53 36.42
CA PHE A 10 2.99 21.05 35.25
C PHE A 10 2.65 21.96 34.07
N CYS A 11 3.38 23.07 33.94
CA CYS A 11 3.49 23.78 32.67
C CYS A 11 4.30 22.90 31.72
N SER A 12 3.63 22.01 30.99
CA SER A 12 4.23 21.42 29.80
C SER A 12 4.48 22.56 28.81
N LEU A 13 5.77 22.83 28.63
CA LEU A 13 6.36 23.79 27.72
C LEU A 13 5.62 23.85 26.38
N LEU A 14 5.37 25.08 25.97
CA LEU A 14 4.97 25.49 24.63
C LEU A 14 5.93 24.84 23.61
N TYR A 15 5.49 23.79 22.94
CA TYR A 15 6.15 23.30 21.74
C TYR A 15 5.73 24.24 20.60
N CYS A 16 6.53 25.28 20.39
CA CYS A 16 6.51 26.03 19.14
C CYS A 16 7.69 25.52 18.33
N ASP A 17 7.45 24.48 17.55
CA ASP A 17 8.15 24.32 16.30
C ASP A 17 7.19 23.69 15.29
N ASN A 18 7.38 23.99 14.02
CA ASN A 18 6.54 23.51 12.90
C ASN A 18 6.75 21.99 12.65
N ASP A 19 6.84 21.20 13.71
CA ASP A 19 7.11 19.77 13.67
C ASP A 19 5.80 19.00 13.49
N LEU A 20 5.82 18.04 12.55
CA LEU A 20 4.78 17.04 12.42
C LEU A 20 4.82 16.13 13.66
N ILE A 21 3.89 16.34 14.58
CA ILE A 21 3.72 15.49 15.76
C ILE A 21 2.86 14.28 15.38
N PHE A 22 3.45 13.09 15.45
CA PHE A 22 2.72 11.83 15.26
C PHE A 22 1.98 11.47 16.55
N ILE A 23 0.66 11.49 16.49
CA ILE A 23 -0.21 11.01 17.57
C ILE A 23 -0.60 9.56 17.26
N PRO A 24 -0.37 8.60 18.18
CA PRO A 24 -0.75 7.22 17.92
C PRO A 24 -2.27 7.11 17.78
N ASP A 25 -2.72 6.30 16.83
CA ASP A 25 -4.14 5.97 16.72
C ASP A 25 -4.62 5.18 17.96
N SER A 26 -5.94 5.21 18.17
CA SER A 26 -6.63 4.27 19.06
C SER A 26 -6.76 2.86 18.45
N GLY A 27 -6.21 2.67 17.26
CA GLY A 27 -6.72 1.86 16.16
C GLY A 27 -6.41 0.38 16.23
N ILE A 28 -6.62 -0.26 15.09
CA ILE A 28 -6.61 -1.70 14.92
C ILE A 28 -5.18 -2.22 14.98
N ARG A 29 -4.96 -3.25 15.78
CA ARG A 29 -3.70 -4.02 15.82
C ARG A 29 -3.96 -5.34 15.11
N VAL A 30 -3.32 -5.53 13.97
CA VAL A 30 -3.40 -6.78 13.20
C VAL A 30 -2.05 -7.49 13.32
N ASP A 31 -2.06 -8.70 13.87
CA ASP A 31 -0.83 -9.48 14.04
C ASP A 31 -0.25 -9.91 12.69
N SER A 32 1.08 -9.93 12.62
CA SER A 32 1.85 -10.43 11.47
C SER A 32 1.43 -9.86 10.11
N SER A 33 0.92 -8.63 10.07
CA SER A 33 0.39 -7.99 8.86
C SER A 33 1.32 -6.93 8.31
N GLY A 34 1.39 -6.83 6.98
CA GLY A 34 2.05 -5.74 6.28
C GLY A 34 1.04 -4.76 5.70
N ILE A 35 1.35 -3.48 5.74
CA ILE A 35 0.61 -2.41 5.08
C ILE A 35 1.49 -1.87 3.96
N SER A 36 1.04 -1.91 2.71
CA SER A 36 1.84 -1.41 1.59
C SER A 36 1.67 0.10 1.39
N LYS A 37 0.43 0.61 1.50
CA LYS A 37 0.09 2.03 1.30
C LYS A 37 -1.36 2.33 1.72
N VAL A 38 -1.62 3.56 2.18
CA VAL A 38 -3.00 4.09 2.34
C VAL A 38 -3.50 4.67 1.01
N LEU A 39 -4.74 4.39 0.68
CA LEU A 39 -5.43 4.94 -0.49
C LEU A 39 -6.52 5.90 -0.03
N ILE A 40 -6.88 6.85 -0.87
CA ILE A 40 -7.92 7.84 -0.57
C ILE A 40 -8.93 7.76 -1.70
N ASP A 41 -10.20 7.50 -1.35
CA ASP A 41 -11.28 7.47 -2.33
C ASP A 41 -11.68 8.91 -2.76
N PRO A 42 -12.51 9.07 -3.81
CA PRO A 42 -12.97 10.39 -4.25
C PRO A 42 -13.76 11.19 -3.20
N ASN A 43 -14.29 10.53 -2.16
CA ASN A 43 -15.00 11.18 -1.06
C ASN A 43 -14.05 11.58 0.10
N GLY A 44 -12.75 11.28 -0.01
CA GLY A 44 -11.76 11.56 1.03
C GLY A 44 -11.60 10.47 2.09
N VAL A 45 -12.21 9.30 1.90
CA VAL A 45 -12.09 8.17 2.84
C VAL A 45 -10.71 7.51 2.67
N TYR A 46 -9.99 7.38 3.77
CA TYR A 46 -8.72 6.66 3.85
C TYR A 46 -9.00 5.16 3.91
N ILE A 47 -8.41 4.40 2.99
CA ILE A 47 -8.58 2.95 2.85
C ILE A 47 -7.22 2.29 3.02
N LEU A 48 -7.15 1.32 3.92
CA LEU A 48 -5.94 0.59 4.27
C LEU A 48 -6.15 -0.90 4.01
N TYR A 49 -5.39 -1.44 3.06
CA TYR A 49 -5.35 -2.88 2.78
C TYR A 49 -4.17 -3.53 3.50
N TYR A 50 -4.38 -4.75 4.01
CA TYR A 50 -3.35 -5.52 4.72
C TYR A 50 -3.39 -7.02 4.36
N THR A 51 -2.22 -7.67 4.44
CA THR A 51 -1.86 -8.81 3.58
C THR A 51 -1.88 -10.22 4.18
N GLN A 52 -2.47 -10.50 5.35
CA GLN A 52 -2.65 -11.90 5.77
C GLN A 52 -4.06 -12.48 5.51
N GLY A 53 -4.11 -13.45 4.59
CA GLY A 53 -5.19 -14.42 4.39
C GLY A 53 -5.84 -14.40 3.00
N PRO A 54 -6.47 -15.51 2.55
CA PRO A 54 -6.91 -15.77 1.16
C PRO A 54 -7.94 -14.78 0.59
N SER A 55 -8.35 -13.81 1.42
CA SER A 55 -9.40 -12.81 1.25
C SER A 55 -9.01 -11.44 1.86
N ASN A 56 -7.73 -11.04 1.86
CA ASN A 56 -7.19 -9.68 2.09
C ASN A 56 -8.09 -8.65 2.82
N GLY A 57 -7.79 -8.33 4.08
CA GLY A 57 -8.58 -7.38 4.89
C GLY A 57 -8.50 -5.93 4.42
N VAL A 58 -9.51 -5.14 4.81
CA VAL A 58 -9.56 -3.69 4.60
C VAL A 58 -9.97 -3.01 5.90
N ALA A 59 -9.39 -1.85 6.16
CA ALA A 59 -9.86 -0.94 7.19
C ALA A 59 -10.02 0.46 6.60
N VAL A 60 -11.02 1.20 7.06
CA VAL A 60 -11.34 2.54 6.54
C VAL A 60 -11.38 3.58 7.65
N SER A 61 -11.09 4.83 7.29
CA SER A 61 -11.12 5.98 8.20
C SER A 61 -11.55 7.24 7.45
N ASN A 62 -12.27 8.12 8.14
CA ASN A 62 -12.63 9.46 7.61
C ASN A 62 -11.63 10.55 8.05
N ASP A 63 -10.82 10.28 9.08
CA ASP A 63 -9.88 11.25 9.67
C ASP A 63 -8.41 10.84 9.53
N GLY A 64 -8.16 9.66 8.94
CA GLY A 64 -6.82 9.10 8.76
C GLY A 64 -6.19 8.60 10.07
N LEU A 65 -6.94 8.58 11.18
CA LEU A 65 -6.45 8.18 12.50
C LEU A 65 -7.27 7.02 13.07
N ASN A 66 -8.60 7.12 13.05
CA ASN A 66 -9.50 6.11 13.61
C ASN A 66 -9.98 5.17 12.49
N PHE A 67 -9.43 3.96 12.45
CA PHE A 67 -9.75 2.95 11.43
C PHE A 67 -10.74 1.90 11.94
N THR A 68 -11.67 1.48 11.07
CA THR A 68 -12.63 0.39 11.31
C THR A 68 -12.48 -0.70 10.26
N ILE A 69 -12.50 -1.98 10.67
CA ILE A 69 -12.42 -3.11 9.74
C ILE A 69 -13.72 -3.19 8.94
N GLU A 70 -13.61 -3.37 7.62
CA GLU A 70 -14.72 -3.48 6.69
C GLU A 70 -14.65 -4.76 5.86
N ASP A 71 -15.74 -5.10 5.18
CA ASP A 71 -15.76 -6.19 4.21
C ASP A 71 -14.93 -5.82 2.96
N PRO A 72 -13.88 -6.58 2.63
CA PRO A 72 -13.09 -6.37 1.42
C PRO A 72 -13.88 -6.32 0.11
N GLN A 73 -15.04 -7.00 0.05
CA GLN A 73 -15.92 -7.01 -1.12
C GLN A 73 -16.56 -5.65 -1.42
N ASN A 74 -16.60 -4.74 -0.45
CA ASN A 74 -17.06 -3.37 -0.65
C ASN A 74 -15.96 -2.48 -1.24
N TYR A 75 -14.69 -2.89 -1.16
CA TYR A 75 -13.54 -2.13 -1.62
C TYR A 75 -12.60 -2.92 -2.57
N PRO A 76 -13.09 -3.61 -3.62
CA PRO A 76 -12.22 -4.34 -4.54
C PRO A 76 -11.55 -3.40 -5.56
N SER A 77 -12.28 -2.41 -6.07
CA SER A 77 -11.79 -1.54 -7.15
C SER A 77 -10.71 -0.58 -6.72
N PHE A 78 -10.59 -0.26 -5.43
CA PHE A 78 -9.61 0.72 -4.97
C PHE A 78 -8.21 0.14 -4.78
N ARG A 79 -7.94 -1.14 -5.07
CA ARG A 79 -6.63 -1.79 -4.87
C ARG A 79 -5.59 -1.47 -5.94
N TYR A 80 -5.64 -0.27 -6.51
CA TYR A 80 -4.82 0.13 -7.64
C TYR A 80 -3.59 0.96 -7.23
N ASN A 81 -2.69 1.13 -8.19
CA ASN A 81 -1.64 2.12 -8.17
C ASN A 81 -2.06 3.29 -9.08
N LEU A 82 -1.90 4.52 -8.60
CA LEU A 82 -2.08 5.72 -9.43
C LEU A 82 -0.81 5.96 -10.25
N MET A 83 -0.94 6.02 -11.56
CA MET A 83 0.15 6.19 -12.51
C MET A 83 0.46 7.67 -12.79
N PRO A 84 1.64 8.00 -13.33
CA PRO A 84 2.03 9.37 -13.67
C PRO A 84 1.10 10.05 -14.68
N ASP A 85 0.47 9.27 -15.56
CA ASP A 85 -0.54 9.73 -16.53
C ASP A 85 -1.95 9.85 -15.93
N SER A 86 -2.07 9.73 -14.60
CA SER A 86 -3.33 9.71 -13.85
C SER A 86 -4.23 8.50 -14.11
N SER A 87 -3.75 7.48 -14.85
CA SER A 87 -4.46 6.21 -14.95
C SER A 87 -4.33 5.38 -13.66
N PHE A 88 -5.26 4.47 -13.46
CA PHE A 88 -5.26 3.53 -12.34
C PHE A 88 -4.84 2.16 -12.83
N MET A 89 -3.89 1.53 -12.13
CA MET A 89 -3.29 0.27 -12.56
C MET A 89 -3.36 -0.81 -11.49
N HIS A 90 -4.00 -1.93 -11.83
CA HIS A 90 -3.95 -3.17 -11.07
C HIS A 90 -2.86 -4.06 -11.65
N TYR A 91 -1.76 -4.26 -10.91
CA TYR A 91 -0.77 -5.27 -11.24
C TYR A 91 -1.11 -6.59 -10.54
N PHE A 92 -0.94 -7.69 -11.26
CA PHE A 92 -1.16 -9.03 -10.72
C PHE A 92 -0.25 -10.03 -11.42
N ILE A 93 -0.01 -11.16 -10.76
CA ILE A 93 0.84 -12.23 -11.29
C ILE A 93 -0.03 -13.35 -11.82
N ASP A 94 0.31 -13.81 -13.00
CA ASP A 94 -0.28 -14.95 -13.69
C ASP A 94 0.81 -16.01 -13.86
N ILE A 95 0.55 -17.25 -13.45
CA ILE A 95 1.52 -18.35 -13.55
C ILE A 95 1.08 -19.27 -14.67
N VAL A 96 1.87 -19.33 -15.74
CA VAL A 96 1.60 -20.15 -16.92
C VAL A 96 2.80 -21.06 -17.15
N ASN A 97 2.61 -22.38 -17.05
CA ASN A 97 3.67 -23.38 -17.24
C ASN A 97 4.93 -23.07 -16.41
N ASP A 98 4.77 -22.90 -15.10
CA ASP A 98 5.83 -22.53 -14.14
C ASP A 98 6.55 -21.20 -14.41
N THR A 99 6.04 -20.40 -15.35
CA THR A 99 6.54 -19.05 -15.63
C THR A 99 5.63 -18.04 -14.97
N ALA A 100 6.20 -17.22 -14.07
CA ALA A 100 5.49 -16.09 -13.49
C ALA A 100 5.52 -14.89 -14.45
N LEU A 101 4.35 -14.32 -14.72
CA LEU A 101 4.14 -13.20 -15.61
C LEU A 101 3.50 -12.06 -14.83
N LEU A 102 4.13 -10.89 -14.83
CA LEU A 102 3.49 -9.67 -14.36
C LEU A 102 2.52 -9.18 -15.43
N LYS A 103 1.24 -9.06 -15.08
CA LYS A 103 0.18 -8.54 -15.95
C LYS A 103 -0.49 -7.36 -15.27
N SER A 104 -1.32 -6.66 -16.03
CA SER A 104 -2.05 -5.54 -15.47
C SER A 104 -3.44 -5.34 -16.05
N ARG A 105 -4.27 -4.64 -15.28
CA ARG A 105 -5.52 -4.04 -15.75
C ARG A 105 -5.46 -2.54 -15.55
N SER A 106 -5.85 -1.77 -16.56
CA SER A 106 -5.91 -0.32 -16.48
C SER A 106 -7.34 0.19 -16.34
N SER A 107 -7.47 1.38 -15.78
CA SER A 107 -8.71 2.12 -15.62
C SER A 107 -8.46 3.62 -15.71
N ILE A 108 -9.45 4.36 -16.20
CA ILE A 108 -9.46 5.83 -16.20
C ILE A 108 -10.35 6.42 -15.09
N ASP A 109 -11.19 5.60 -14.47
CA ASP A 109 -12.19 6.00 -13.47
C ASP A 109 -11.93 5.41 -12.08
N GLY A 110 -10.97 4.50 -11.96
CA GLY A 110 -10.64 3.79 -10.71
C GLY A 110 -11.70 2.78 -10.28
N VAL A 111 -12.71 2.53 -11.11
CA VAL A 111 -13.86 1.64 -10.82
C VAL A 111 -13.89 0.48 -11.80
N THR A 112 -13.80 0.79 -13.09
CA THR A 112 -13.90 -0.16 -14.20
C THR A 112 -12.51 -0.48 -14.73
N PHE A 113 -12.09 -1.73 -14.61
CA PHE A 113 -10.75 -2.17 -15.01
C PHE A 113 -10.80 -3.10 -16.22
N THR A 114 -9.97 -2.82 -17.22
CA THR A 114 -9.82 -3.63 -18.43
C THR A 114 -8.48 -4.32 -18.43
N LEU A 115 -8.43 -5.60 -18.82
CA LEU A 115 -7.18 -6.34 -18.96
C LEU A 115 -6.33 -5.71 -20.06
N ASP A 116 -5.09 -5.37 -19.73
CA ASP A 116 -4.15 -4.85 -20.71
C ASP A 116 -3.57 -5.96 -21.56
N SER A 117 -3.18 -5.63 -22.80
CA SER A 117 -2.49 -6.56 -23.68
C SER A 117 -1.05 -6.82 -23.24
N GLY A 118 -0.61 -8.06 -23.42
CA GLY A 118 0.78 -8.48 -23.17
C GLY A 118 1.13 -8.66 -21.70
N ASN A 119 2.43 -8.88 -21.46
CA ASN A 119 3.02 -9.01 -20.14
C ASN A 119 3.85 -7.76 -19.84
N ARG A 120 3.82 -7.29 -18.59
CA ARG A 120 4.64 -6.16 -18.11
C ARG A 120 6.05 -6.60 -17.75
N PHE A 121 6.19 -7.85 -17.31
CA PHE A 121 7.47 -8.45 -16.99
C PHE A 121 7.34 -9.98 -17.01
N VAL A 122 8.41 -10.66 -17.40
CA VAL A 122 8.54 -12.11 -17.27
C VAL A 122 9.60 -12.35 -16.21
N PHE A 123 9.21 -12.99 -15.11
CA PHE A 123 10.15 -13.20 -14.01
C PHE A 123 11.17 -14.28 -14.38
N PRO A 124 12.47 -14.06 -14.10
CA PRO A 124 13.49 -15.09 -14.22
C PRO A 124 13.16 -16.34 -13.40
N SER A 125 13.54 -17.53 -13.89
CA SER A 125 13.27 -18.79 -13.20
C SER A 125 13.97 -18.92 -11.84
N ASN A 126 15.05 -18.18 -11.60
CA ASN A 126 15.78 -18.16 -10.32
C ASN A 126 15.15 -17.24 -9.27
N ASP A 127 14.05 -16.54 -9.58
CA ASP A 127 13.37 -15.65 -8.64
C ASP A 127 12.42 -16.42 -7.69
N ALA A 128 12.29 -17.74 -7.85
CA ALA A 128 11.50 -18.63 -6.99
C ALA A 128 10.04 -18.19 -6.77
N ILE A 129 9.48 -17.39 -7.69
CA ILE A 129 8.10 -16.93 -7.65
C ILE A 129 7.19 -18.10 -8.04
N THR A 130 6.68 -18.78 -7.02
CA THR A 130 5.83 -19.98 -7.15
C THR A 130 4.36 -19.71 -6.82
N SER A 131 4.03 -18.46 -6.45
CA SER A 131 2.65 -18.06 -6.13
C SER A 131 2.30 -16.73 -6.79
N ALA A 132 1.01 -16.51 -7.04
CA ALA A 132 0.51 -15.23 -7.54
C ALA A 132 0.69 -14.07 -6.53
N ASN A 133 0.99 -14.40 -5.28
CA ASN A 133 1.24 -13.45 -4.21
C ASN A 133 2.74 -13.22 -4.09
N VAL A 134 3.27 -12.29 -4.87
CA VAL A 134 4.63 -11.76 -4.63
C VAL A 134 4.51 -10.57 -3.72
N TYR A 135 5.34 -10.52 -2.68
CA TYR A 135 5.52 -9.32 -1.87
C TYR A 135 6.17 -8.26 -2.74
N SER A 136 5.36 -7.36 -3.28
CA SER A 136 5.81 -6.26 -4.11
C SER A 136 5.15 -4.94 -3.71
N THR A 137 5.82 -3.85 -4.07
CA THR A 137 5.28 -2.50 -3.99
C THR A 137 5.64 -1.75 -5.26
N PHE A 138 4.76 -0.85 -5.68
CA PHE A 138 4.95 -0.01 -6.86
C PHE A 138 4.99 1.46 -6.43
N PHE A 139 5.86 2.24 -7.04
CA PHE A 139 5.92 3.67 -6.80
C PHE A 139 6.33 4.43 -8.06
N ASN A 140 5.90 5.69 -8.13
CA ASN A 140 6.34 6.61 -9.19
C ASN A 140 7.48 7.47 -8.63
N ASN A 141 8.56 7.62 -9.38
CA ASN A 141 9.58 8.60 -9.01
C ASN A 141 9.20 10.01 -9.46
N ILE A 142 10.01 11.00 -9.09
CA ILE A 142 9.81 12.41 -9.44
C ILE A 142 9.82 12.68 -10.96
N LEU A 143 10.42 11.78 -11.75
CA LEU A 143 10.50 11.89 -13.21
C LEU A 143 9.30 11.25 -13.91
N GLY A 144 8.35 10.68 -13.16
CA GLY A 144 7.19 9.97 -13.73
C GLY A 144 7.54 8.58 -14.25
N GLU A 145 8.60 7.95 -13.76
CA GLU A 145 8.92 6.54 -14.02
C GLU A 145 8.25 5.67 -12.95
N VAL A 146 7.76 4.49 -13.34
CA VAL A 146 7.14 3.53 -12.43
C VAL A 146 8.17 2.47 -12.05
N TYR A 147 8.31 2.19 -10.76
CA TYR A 147 9.19 1.15 -10.24
C TYR A 147 8.35 0.09 -9.54
N MET A 148 8.80 -1.17 -9.63
CA MET A 148 8.35 -2.27 -8.79
C MET A 148 9.53 -2.76 -7.97
N ILE A 149 9.37 -2.76 -6.64
CA ILE A 149 10.25 -3.49 -5.73
C ILE A 149 9.53 -4.79 -5.37
N TYR A 150 10.23 -5.91 -5.41
CA TYR A 150 9.67 -7.22 -5.08
C TYR A 150 10.67 -8.12 -4.37
N LEU A 151 10.17 -9.01 -3.53
CA LEU A 151 10.97 -10.05 -2.88
C LEU A 151 10.97 -11.32 -3.73
N ALA A 152 12.16 -11.81 -4.07
CA ALA A 152 12.35 -12.96 -4.94
C ALA A 152 13.73 -13.62 -4.78
N GLY A 153 13.82 -14.93 -5.00
CA GLY A 153 15.01 -15.75 -4.83
C GLY A 153 15.08 -16.42 -3.44
N GLU A 154 16.27 -16.81 -3.00
CA GLU A 154 16.47 -17.26 -1.61
C GLU A 154 16.27 -16.10 -0.61
N ILE A 155 16.05 -16.45 0.66
CA ILE A 155 15.55 -15.61 1.77
C ILE A 155 15.98 -14.12 1.65
N ASP A 156 14.98 -13.23 1.63
CA ASP A 156 15.07 -11.77 1.77
C ASP A 156 15.79 -10.97 0.67
N ASN A 157 15.86 -11.49 -0.55
CA ASN A 157 16.42 -10.73 -1.67
C ASN A 157 15.40 -9.75 -2.28
N ALA A 158 15.55 -8.46 -1.99
CA ALA A 158 14.80 -7.39 -2.63
C ALA A 158 15.37 -7.07 -4.02
N ARG A 159 14.50 -7.06 -5.02
CA ARG A 159 14.81 -6.72 -6.41
C ARG A 159 14.00 -5.51 -6.84
N SER A 160 14.54 -4.76 -7.80
CA SER A 160 13.89 -3.58 -8.37
C SER A 160 13.87 -3.68 -9.88
N ILE A 161 12.73 -3.35 -10.48
CA ILE A 161 12.58 -3.12 -11.92
C ILE A 161 11.93 -1.75 -12.14
N LYS A 162 12.28 -1.11 -13.25
CA LYS A 162 11.68 0.15 -13.68
C LYS A 162 10.88 -0.07 -14.98
N SER A 163 9.82 0.69 -15.15
CA SER A 163 9.10 0.77 -16.42
C SER A 163 9.92 1.53 -17.45
N GLU A 164 9.92 1.07 -18.69
CA GLU A 164 10.39 1.81 -19.85
C GLU A 164 9.27 1.86 -20.88
N SER A 165 9.26 2.88 -21.74
CA SER A 165 8.31 2.96 -22.85
C SER A 165 8.43 1.69 -23.69
N GLY A 166 7.30 0.99 -23.91
CA GLY A 166 7.27 -0.17 -24.78
C GLY A 166 7.63 0.23 -26.22
N ASN A 167 8.44 -0.60 -26.88
CA ASN A 167 8.62 -0.53 -28.34
C ASN A 167 7.42 -1.11 -29.07
#